data_AF-A0A8B7NHE1-F1
#
_entry.id   AF-A0A8B7NHE1-F1
#
_cell.length_a   1.000
_cell.length_b   1.000
_cell.length_c   1.000
_cell.angle_alpha   90.00
_cell.angle_beta   90.00
_cell.angle_gamma   90.00
#
_symmetry.space_group_name_H-M   'P 1'
#
loop_
_entity.id
_entity.type
_entity.pdbx_description
1 polymer ?
#
loop_
_entity_poly.entity_id
_entity_poly.type
_entity_poly.pdbx_seq_one_letter_code
_entity_poly.pdbx_strand_id
1 'polypeptide(L)'
;MSTKRKPMDEFEEDSISLEIETIAVKYKFDESLRGKWMLFFNHDYMDDMWAKAVELYSAGELPGIISIKTSTAAPCERSGTTEYGAIRFTCGPHRERERVLQYGQQLVKKMRYFNTGFGFVAYKTDAQSVIGTKATGAKKNYLYRLPVPTYDHLEQRSGMVTEHPIEVPSRMGTREWIAEVVDDYIEEVADMNDYARWLMKFPKGTLHDSAWVRACRLYRSGELEDVAYMQTSTAKAVPGKENTKEGVIFFCSRDNLSQSKLQQCGKNLVQKLNYSSRQGEITCRSYKTGRTCAVLCRVPTLE
;
A
#
# COMPACT_ATOMS: atom_id res chain seq x y z
N MET A 1 36.68 -8.66 8.78
CA MET A 1 35.67 -9.22 7.86
C MET A 1 34.66 -9.96 8.72
N SER A 2 33.46 -9.42 8.90
CA SER A 2 32.41 -10.09 9.67
C SER A 2 31.97 -11.34 8.90
N THR A 3 32.04 -12.51 9.52
CA THR A 3 31.40 -13.73 9.01
C THR A 3 29.94 -13.41 8.69
N LYS A 4 29.50 -13.68 7.47
CA LYS A 4 28.10 -13.50 7.06
C LYS A 4 27.26 -14.56 7.79
N ARG A 5 26.80 -14.26 9.00
CA ARG A 5 25.85 -15.12 9.72
C ARG A 5 24.59 -15.26 8.87
N LYS A 6 24.22 -16.50 8.58
CA LYS A 6 22.99 -16.88 7.87
C LYS A 6 21.89 -17.10 8.91
N PRO A 7 20.77 -16.36 8.85
CA PRO A 7 19.73 -16.48 9.85
C PRO A 7 19.12 -17.87 9.96
N MET A 8 19.04 -18.63 8.87
CA MET A 8 18.47 -19.98 8.89
C MET A 8 19.43 -21.05 9.42
N ASP A 9 20.72 -20.72 9.58
CA ASP A 9 21.72 -21.56 10.24
C ASP A 9 21.81 -21.29 11.76
N GLU A 10 21.07 -20.30 12.27
CA GLU A 10 21.09 -19.87 13.68
C GLU A 10 19.88 -20.42 14.44
N PHE A 11 20.14 -21.27 15.44
CA PHE A 11 19.11 -21.99 16.20
C PHE A 11 19.08 -21.61 17.70
N GLU A 12 20.06 -20.84 18.19
CA GLU A 12 20.16 -20.44 19.60
C GLU A 12 19.64 -19.02 19.82
N GLU A 13 20.09 -18.07 19.02
CA GLU A 13 19.64 -16.68 19.08
C GLU A 13 18.34 -16.51 18.29
N ASP A 14 17.33 -15.83 18.85
CA ASP A 14 16.05 -15.57 18.17
C ASP A 14 16.13 -14.57 17.00
N SER A 15 17.27 -13.89 16.89
CA SER A 15 17.45 -12.80 15.95
C SER A 15 18.90 -12.37 15.79
N ILE A 16 19.23 -11.93 14.57
CA ILE A 16 20.52 -11.31 14.24
C ILE A 16 20.27 -9.84 13.96
N SER A 17 21.14 -8.96 14.45
CA SER A 17 21.05 -7.51 14.22
C SER A 17 22.33 -6.96 13.61
N LEU A 18 22.18 -5.93 12.77
CA LEU A 18 23.26 -5.17 12.19
C LEU A 18 22.94 -3.67 12.31
N GLU A 19 23.87 -2.95 12.93
CA GLU A 19 23.85 -1.50 13.04
C GLU A 19 25.25 -0.98 12.71
N ILE A 20 25.32 -0.03 11.77
CA ILE A 20 26.57 0.60 11.35
C ILE A 20 26.51 2.05 11.82
N GLU A 21 27.34 2.39 12.81
CA GLU A 21 27.34 3.70 13.46
C GLU A 21 27.40 4.86 12.46
N THR A 22 28.29 4.77 11.46
CA THR A 22 28.47 5.82 10.43
C THR A 22 27.23 6.04 9.56
N ILE A 23 26.31 5.07 9.50
CA ILE A 23 25.01 5.21 8.83
C ILE A 23 23.97 5.76 9.80
N ALA A 24 23.87 5.19 11.01
CA ALA A 24 22.90 5.59 12.03
C ALA A 24 23.03 7.08 12.41
N VAL A 25 24.27 7.58 12.57
CA VAL A 25 24.51 8.99 12.96
C VAL A 25 24.03 10.03 11.95
N LYS A 26 23.75 9.64 10.70
CA LYS A 26 23.16 10.52 9.67
C LYS A 26 21.70 10.86 9.96
N TYR A 27 21.01 10.06 10.77
CA TYR A 27 19.59 10.18 11.06
C TYR A 27 19.37 10.30 12.57
N LYS A 28 19.52 11.52 13.10
CA LYS A 28 19.36 11.79 14.53
C LYS A 28 17.92 12.13 14.86
N PHE A 29 17.32 11.36 15.78
CA PHE A 29 16.02 11.63 16.37
C PHE A 29 15.94 10.96 17.74
N ASP A 30 14.97 11.37 18.57
CA ASP A 30 14.70 10.75 19.86
C ASP A 30 14.35 9.26 19.68
N GLU A 31 15.06 8.36 20.39
CA GLU A 31 14.83 6.92 20.30
C GLU A 31 13.40 6.51 20.66
N SER A 32 12.70 7.29 21.50
CA SER A 32 11.28 7.08 21.80
C SER A 32 10.39 7.19 20.56
N LEU A 33 10.90 7.87 19.51
CA LEU A 33 10.23 8.06 18.24
C LEU A 33 10.59 6.97 17.20
N ARG A 34 11.31 5.92 17.60
CA ARG A 34 11.69 4.81 16.71
C ARG A 34 10.51 3.92 16.34
N GLY A 35 10.58 3.36 15.14
CA GLY A 35 9.76 2.25 14.71
C GLY A 35 10.46 1.45 13.61
N LYS A 36 9.73 0.54 12.97
CA LYS A 36 10.29 -0.37 11.98
C LYS A 36 9.29 -0.78 10.92
N TRP A 37 9.78 -0.83 9.69
CA TRP A 37 9.14 -1.57 8.60
C TRP A 37 9.45 -3.05 8.75
N MET A 38 8.45 -3.92 8.55
CA MET A 38 8.63 -5.37 8.65
C MET A 38 8.29 -6.05 7.34
N LEU A 39 9.27 -6.73 6.75
CA LEU A 39 9.11 -7.54 5.56
C LEU A 39 9.17 -9.01 5.97
N PHE A 40 8.21 -9.79 5.49
CA PHE A 40 8.12 -11.23 5.76
C PHE A 40 8.52 -12.02 4.52
N PHE A 41 9.38 -13.02 4.70
CA PHE A 41 9.89 -13.89 3.64
C PHE A 41 9.73 -15.33 4.05
N ASN A 42 9.50 -16.22 3.08
CA ASN A 42 9.57 -17.65 3.33
C ASN A 42 11.01 -18.02 3.75
N HIS A 43 11.14 -18.95 4.69
CA HIS A 43 12.44 -19.43 5.19
C HIS A 43 13.40 -19.86 4.07
N ASP A 44 12.90 -20.46 3.00
CA ASP A 44 13.69 -20.91 1.85
C ASP A 44 14.49 -19.79 1.18
N TYR A 45 14.04 -18.54 1.29
CA TYR A 45 14.69 -17.37 0.70
C TYR A 45 15.23 -16.39 1.75
N MET A 46 15.14 -16.72 3.03
CA MET A 46 15.41 -15.78 4.12
C MET A 46 16.89 -15.37 4.17
N ASP A 47 17.80 -16.31 3.97
CA ASP A 47 19.24 -16.04 3.95
C ASP A 47 19.64 -15.11 2.79
N ASP A 48 19.08 -15.34 1.60
CA ASP A 48 19.34 -14.52 0.42
C ASP A 48 18.80 -13.09 0.61
N MET A 49 17.59 -12.98 1.16
CA MET A 49 16.97 -11.68 1.42
C MET A 49 17.68 -10.92 2.54
N TRP A 50 18.19 -11.64 3.55
CA TRP A 50 19.05 -11.05 4.57
C TRP A 50 20.38 -10.57 3.99
N ALA A 51 21.06 -11.38 3.19
CA ALA A 51 22.30 -11.00 2.54
C ALA A 51 22.13 -9.75 1.67
N LYS A 52 21.04 -9.68 0.89
CA LYS A 52 20.67 -8.51 0.11
C LYS A 52 20.40 -7.27 0.98
N ALA A 53 19.67 -7.44 2.09
CA ALA A 53 19.39 -6.35 3.02
C ALA A 53 20.68 -5.80 3.65
N VAL A 54 21.60 -6.69 4.05
CA VAL A 54 22.92 -6.33 4.59
C VAL A 54 23.75 -5.56 3.56
N GLU A 55 23.78 -6.00 2.30
CA GLU A 55 24.49 -5.34 1.21
C GLU A 55 23.96 -3.91 0.98
N LEU A 56 22.63 -3.78 0.78
CA LEU A 56 21.98 -2.49 0.57
C LEU A 56 22.15 -1.54 1.76
N TYR A 57 22.03 -2.07 2.98
CA TYR A 57 22.22 -1.28 4.20
C TYR A 57 23.68 -0.82 4.31
N SER A 58 24.65 -1.71 4.16
CA SER A 58 26.08 -1.38 4.27
C SER A 58 26.55 -0.38 3.20
N ALA A 59 25.94 -0.42 2.01
CA ALA A 59 26.18 0.56 0.95
C ALA A 59 25.49 1.92 1.18
N GLY A 60 24.66 2.06 2.22
CA GLY A 60 23.88 3.28 2.47
C GLY A 60 22.73 3.50 1.48
N GLU A 61 22.28 2.46 0.79
CA GLU A 61 21.22 2.53 -0.23
C GLU A 61 19.80 2.45 0.34
N LEU A 62 19.68 2.29 1.66
CA LEU A 62 18.40 2.27 2.38
C LEU A 62 18.24 3.58 3.18
N PRO A 63 17.75 4.66 2.56
CA PRO A 63 17.65 5.96 3.22
C PRO A 63 16.71 5.89 4.44
N GLY A 64 17.12 6.55 5.51
CA GLY A 64 16.39 6.62 6.78
C GLY A 64 16.47 5.37 7.65
N ILE A 65 17.00 4.25 7.15
CA ILE A 65 17.15 3.02 7.95
C ILE A 65 18.41 3.15 8.81
N ILE A 66 18.23 3.06 10.12
CA ILE A 66 19.32 3.19 11.11
C ILE A 66 19.87 1.86 11.58
N SER A 67 19.07 0.79 11.55
CA SER A 67 19.51 -0.58 11.85
C SER A 67 18.59 -1.59 11.19
N ILE A 68 19.11 -2.80 10.97
CA ILE A 68 18.34 -3.94 10.45
C ILE A 68 18.44 -5.12 11.41
N LYS A 69 17.34 -5.86 11.54
CA LYS A 69 17.25 -7.02 12.43
C LYS A 69 16.41 -8.11 11.78
N THR A 70 16.91 -9.33 11.73
CA THR A 70 16.22 -10.49 11.16
C THR A 70 15.87 -11.51 12.24
N SER A 71 14.76 -12.22 12.08
CA SER A 71 14.53 -13.47 12.81
C SER A 71 15.44 -14.58 12.29
N THR A 72 15.65 -15.60 13.10
CA THR A 72 16.45 -16.79 12.81
C THR A 72 15.57 -18.05 12.78
N ALA A 73 16.19 -19.22 12.64
CA ALA A 73 15.50 -20.51 12.75
C ALA A 73 15.17 -20.92 14.20
N ALA A 74 15.66 -20.18 15.19
CA ALA A 74 15.37 -20.45 16.59
C ALA A 74 13.85 -20.39 16.88
N PRO A 75 13.30 -21.32 17.68
CA PRO A 75 11.88 -21.33 18.00
C PRO A 75 11.43 -20.02 18.66
N CYS A 76 10.35 -19.42 18.14
CA CYS A 76 9.76 -18.22 18.73
C CYS A 76 8.31 -18.48 19.13
N GLU A 77 8.03 -18.53 20.45
CA GLU A 77 6.68 -18.73 21.01
C GLU A 77 5.66 -17.69 20.54
N ARG A 78 6.14 -16.53 20.06
CA ARG A 78 5.29 -15.43 19.56
C ARG A 78 4.95 -15.57 18.08
N SER A 79 5.62 -16.46 17.34
CA SER A 79 5.36 -16.70 15.93
C SER A 79 4.20 -17.70 15.78
N GLY A 80 3.17 -17.34 15.02
CA GLY A 80 2.03 -18.23 14.76
C GLY A 80 2.27 -19.20 13.60
N THR A 81 3.36 -19.03 12.85
CA THR A 81 3.67 -19.78 11.64
C THR A 81 5.18 -20.03 11.57
N THR A 82 5.58 -21.25 11.26
CA THR A 82 6.98 -21.68 11.17
C THR A 82 7.57 -21.57 9.77
N GLU A 83 6.82 -21.06 8.80
CA GLU A 83 7.22 -21.01 7.38
C GLU A 83 7.86 -19.68 6.96
N TYR A 84 7.73 -18.64 7.80
CA TYR A 84 8.12 -17.27 7.44
C TYR A 84 9.00 -16.63 8.50
N GLY A 85 10.08 -16.00 8.02
CA GLY A 85 10.94 -15.12 8.80
C GLY A 85 10.59 -13.65 8.55
N ALA A 86 11.06 -12.77 9.44
CA ALA A 86 10.85 -11.33 9.34
C ALA A 86 12.18 -10.57 9.36
N ILE A 87 12.37 -9.66 8.39
CA ILE A 87 13.42 -8.65 8.43
C ILE A 87 12.78 -7.32 8.82
N ARG A 88 13.30 -6.71 9.89
CA ARG A 88 12.87 -5.45 10.46
C ARG A 88 13.88 -4.38 10.10
N PHE A 89 13.39 -3.28 9.53
CA PHE A 89 14.19 -2.13 9.12
C PHE A 89 13.79 -0.93 9.98
N THR A 90 14.66 -0.60 10.93
CA THR A 90 14.41 0.42 11.95
C THR A 90 14.60 1.81 11.36
N CYS A 91 13.63 2.71 11.55
CA CYS A 91 13.75 4.11 11.18
C CYS A 91 12.89 5.01 12.08
N GLY A 92 12.91 6.31 11.80
CA GLY A 92 12.12 7.31 12.51
C GLY A 92 12.50 8.73 12.07
N PRO A 93 11.99 9.76 12.77
CA PRO A 93 11.00 9.65 13.85
C PRO A 93 9.60 9.31 13.32
N HIS A 94 8.85 8.46 14.02
CA HIS A 94 7.55 7.97 13.55
C HIS A 94 6.46 9.05 13.44
N ARG A 95 6.67 10.25 13.98
CA ARG A 95 5.74 11.38 13.81
C ARG A 95 5.90 12.09 12.47
N GLU A 96 7.04 11.93 11.80
CA GLU A 96 7.32 12.48 10.47
C GLU A 96 6.80 11.54 9.38
N ARG A 97 5.47 11.40 9.31
CA ARG A 97 4.76 10.43 8.45
C ARG A 97 5.30 10.38 7.02
N GLU A 98 5.41 11.53 6.35
CA GLU A 98 5.81 11.61 4.94
C GLU A 98 7.21 11.01 4.72
N ARG A 99 8.16 11.32 5.61
CA ARG A 99 9.52 10.77 5.56
C ARG A 99 9.54 9.27 5.82
N VAL A 100 8.81 8.81 6.83
CA VAL A 100 8.74 7.37 7.15
C VAL A 100 8.16 6.57 6.00
N LEU A 101 7.11 7.06 5.34
CA LEU A 101 6.56 6.44 4.14
C LEU A 101 7.53 6.47 2.98
N GLN A 102 8.23 7.59 2.76
CA GLN A 102 9.25 7.69 1.71
C GLN A 102 10.36 6.66 1.92
N TYR A 103 10.84 6.47 3.16
CA TYR A 103 11.81 5.42 3.50
C TYR A 103 11.27 4.04 3.19
N GLY A 104 10.02 3.75 3.59
CA GLY A 104 9.39 2.46 3.31
C GLY A 104 9.19 2.19 1.81
N GLN A 105 8.85 3.21 1.01
CA GLN A 105 8.72 3.08 -0.45
C GLN A 105 10.06 2.76 -1.10
N GLN A 106 11.13 3.45 -0.70
CA GLN A 106 12.48 3.16 -1.20
C GLN A 106 12.93 1.76 -0.78
N LEU A 107 12.64 1.36 0.46
CA LEU A 107 12.93 0.02 0.98
C LEU A 107 12.25 -1.07 0.13
N VAL A 108 10.93 -0.97 -0.08
CA VAL A 108 10.17 -1.94 -0.90
C VAL A 108 10.75 -2.02 -2.31
N LYS A 109 11.04 -0.86 -2.93
CA LYS A 109 11.59 -0.77 -4.28
C LYS A 109 12.97 -1.45 -4.39
N LYS A 110 13.89 -1.16 -3.46
CA LYS A 110 15.25 -1.72 -3.43
C LYS A 110 15.26 -3.20 -3.12
N MET A 111 14.44 -3.62 -2.16
CA MET A 111 14.24 -5.04 -1.85
C MET A 111 13.51 -5.80 -2.96
N ARG A 112 12.81 -5.10 -3.86
CA ARG A 112 11.89 -5.67 -4.85
C ARG A 112 10.84 -6.56 -4.15
N TYR A 113 10.35 -6.06 -3.01
CA TYR A 113 9.49 -6.82 -2.12
C TYR A 113 8.08 -6.97 -2.71
N PHE A 114 7.51 -8.16 -2.53
CA PHE A 114 6.12 -8.49 -2.79
C PHE A 114 5.59 -9.34 -1.63
N ASN A 115 4.28 -9.35 -1.42
CA ASN A 115 3.64 -10.10 -0.33
C ASN A 115 2.52 -10.98 -0.89
N THR A 116 2.52 -12.27 -0.54
CA THR A 116 1.57 -13.25 -1.08
C THR A 116 0.17 -13.18 -0.46
N GLY A 117 0.01 -12.64 0.76
CA GLY A 117 -1.26 -12.74 1.49
C GLY A 117 -2.02 -11.42 1.70
N PHE A 118 -1.32 -10.34 2.03
CA PHE A 118 -1.93 -9.12 2.56
C PHE A 118 -1.80 -7.90 1.63
N GLY A 119 -0.88 -7.92 0.66
CA GLY A 119 -0.69 -6.82 -0.28
C GLY A 119 -0.15 -5.51 0.34
N PHE A 120 0.37 -5.56 1.56
CA PHE A 120 1.04 -4.41 2.19
C PHE A 120 2.20 -4.82 3.11
N VAL A 121 3.07 -3.84 3.39
CA VAL A 121 4.12 -3.87 4.43
C VAL A 121 3.68 -2.96 5.56
N ALA A 122 3.85 -3.42 6.81
CA ALA A 122 3.47 -2.66 7.99
C ALA A 122 4.67 -1.93 8.63
N TYR A 123 4.43 -0.71 9.08
CA TYR A 123 5.30 0.02 10.00
C TYR A 123 4.72 -0.04 11.41
N LYS A 124 5.54 -0.36 12.41
CA LYS A 124 5.14 -0.38 13.82
C LYS A 124 6.11 0.44 14.66
N THR A 125 5.59 1.15 15.64
CA THR A 125 6.45 1.76 16.67
C THR A 125 7.02 0.69 17.60
N ASP A 126 8.11 1.00 18.29
CA ASP A 126 8.64 0.10 19.31
C ASP A 126 7.67 -0.03 20.49
N ALA A 127 6.98 1.06 20.86
CA ALA A 127 5.92 1.02 21.87
C ALA A 127 4.81 -0.01 21.53
N GLN A 128 4.33 -0.04 20.28
CA GLN A 128 3.36 -1.05 19.82
C GLN A 128 3.91 -2.48 19.91
N SER A 129 5.22 -2.65 19.74
CA SER A 129 5.87 -3.97 19.80
C SER A 129 5.97 -4.50 21.24
N VAL A 130 6.15 -3.61 22.23
CA VAL A 130 6.25 -3.96 23.66
C VAL A 130 4.90 -4.43 24.20
N ILE A 131 3.82 -3.72 23.86
CA ILE A 131 2.48 -4.06 24.35
C ILE A 131 2.00 -5.40 23.77
N GLY A 132 2.41 -5.72 22.54
CA GLY A 132 2.11 -6.99 21.90
C GLY A 132 0.67 -7.09 21.35
N THR A 133 0.48 -8.00 20.39
CA THR A 133 -0.77 -8.15 19.63
C THR A 133 -1.92 -8.71 20.48
N LYS A 134 -1.61 -9.56 21.47
CA LYS A 134 -2.63 -10.24 22.30
C LYS A 134 -3.17 -9.36 23.44
N ALA A 135 -2.36 -8.47 24.00
CA ALA A 135 -2.74 -7.68 25.18
C ALA A 135 -3.63 -6.47 24.85
N THR A 136 -3.61 -5.99 23.61
CA THR A 136 -4.35 -4.77 23.23
C THR A 136 -5.79 -5.03 22.81
N GLY A 137 -6.17 -6.28 22.50
CA GLY A 137 -7.43 -6.57 21.81
C GLY A 137 -7.59 -5.82 20.48
N ALA A 138 -6.51 -5.19 19.99
CA ALA A 138 -6.58 -4.24 18.90
C ALA A 138 -6.56 -4.99 17.58
N LYS A 139 -7.62 -4.78 16.78
CA LYS A 139 -7.67 -5.23 15.37
C LYS A 139 -6.51 -4.67 14.53
N LYS A 140 -5.87 -3.57 14.98
CA LYS A 140 -4.81 -2.85 14.27
C LYS A 140 -3.52 -2.85 15.09
N ASN A 141 -2.53 -3.61 14.63
CA ASN A 141 -1.18 -3.62 15.21
C ASN A 141 -0.17 -3.02 14.22
N TYR A 142 -0.41 -1.81 13.72
CA TYR A 142 0.54 -1.04 12.90
C TYR A 142 0.19 0.45 12.97
N LEU A 143 1.19 1.32 12.77
CA LEU A 143 1.01 2.77 12.69
C LEU A 143 0.83 3.23 11.23
N TYR A 144 1.68 2.73 10.33
CA TYR A 144 1.56 2.98 8.89
C TYR A 144 1.58 1.67 8.12
N ARG A 145 1.11 1.71 6.87
CA ARG A 145 1.25 0.61 5.93
C ARG A 145 1.64 1.15 4.55
N LEU A 146 2.30 0.32 3.77
CA LEU A 146 2.63 0.61 2.37
C LEU A 146 2.15 -0.54 1.49
N PRO A 147 1.46 -0.24 0.39
CA PRO A 147 1.01 -1.26 -0.52
C PRO A 147 2.20 -1.90 -1.25
N VAL A 148 2.12 -3.19 -1.49
CA VAL A 148 3.12 -3.93 -2.27
C VAL A 148 2.47 -4.90 -3.24
N PRO A 149 3.13 -5.25 -4.36
CA PRO A 149 2.62 -6.26 -5.27
C PRO A 149 2.38 -7.61 -4.56
N THR A 150 1.44 -8.38 -5.07
CA THR A 150 1.22 -9.79 -4.71
C THR A 150 1.65 -10.69 -5.87
N TYR A 151 1.82 -12.00 -5.64
CA TYR A 151 2.29 -12.94 -6.67
C TYR A 151 1.34 -12.99 -7.88
N ASP A 152 0.03 -12.98 -7.63
CA ASP A 152 -1.02 -12.88 -8.65
C ASP A 152 -0.79 -11.69 -9.60
N HIS A 153 -0.23 -10.59 -9.11
CA HIS A 153 0.09 -9.42 -9.93
C HIS A 153 1.39 -9.55 -10.73
N LEU A 154 2.35 -10.37 -10.29
CA LEU A 154 3.60 -10.62 -11.02
C LEU A 154 3.41 -11.64 -12.14
N GLU A 155 2.62 -12.69 -11.91
CA GLU A 155 2.23 -13.65 -12.96
C GLU A 155 1.41 -12.97 -14.06
N GLN A 156 0.53 -12.02 -13.71
CA GLN A 156 -0.15 -11.16 -14.69
C GLN A 156 0.80 -10.25 -15.50
N ARG A 157 2.01 -9.95 -15.00
CA ARG A 157 3.02 -9.12 -15.68
C ARG A 157 4.01 -9.91 -16.51
N SER A 158 4.23 -11.19 -16.22
CA SER A 158 5.22 -12.03 -16.93
C SER A 158 4.75 -12.46 -18.32
N GLY A 159 3.49 -12.17 -18.68
CA GLY A 159 2.93 -12.55 -19.98
C GLY A 159 2.80 -14.06 -20.20
N MET A 160 3.08 -14.87 -19.17
CA MET A 160 3.01 -16.34 -19.23
C MET A 160 1.58 -16.88 -19.02
N VAL A 161 0.63 -16.02 -18.67
CA VAL A 161 -0.80 -16.37 -18.57
C VAL A 161 -1.58 -15.62 -19.65
N THR A 162 -1.97 -16.33 -20.70
CA THR A 162 -2.97 -15.90 -21.67
C THR A 162 -4.35 -16.37 -21.20
N GLU A 163 -4.87 -15.86 -20.08
CA GLU A 163 -6.27 -16.11 -19.70
C GLU A 163 -6.94 -14.88 -19.06
N HIS A 164 -8.28 -14.97 -19.04
CA HIS A 164 -9.31 -13.94 -19.11
C HIS A 164 -9.28 -12.82 -18.03
N PRO A 165 -10.01 -11.70 -18.27
CA PRO A 165 -10.08 -10.55 -17.36
C PRO A 165 -10.32 -11.02 -15.93
N ILE A 166 -9.64 -10.38 -14.97
CA ILE A 166 -9.77 -10.60 -13.53
C ILE A 166 -11.24 -10.91 -13.19
N GLU A 167 -11.55 -12.18 -12.91
CA GLU A 167 -12.79 -12.53 -12.23
C GLU A 167 -12.63 -12.02 -10.80
N VAL A 168 -13.09 -10.79 -10.59
CA VAL A 168 -13.27 -10.23 -9.26
C VAL A 168 -14.09 -11.25 -8.46
N PRO A 169 -13.69 -11.64 -7.23
CA PRO A 169 -14.35 -12.70 -6.47
C PRO A 169 -15.87 -12.51 -6.47
N SER A 170 -16.56 -13.36 -7.25
CA SER A 170 -17.97 -13.17 -7.60
C SER A 170 -18.93 -13.67 -6.51
N ARG A 171 -18.46 -13.82 -5.28
CA ARG A 171 -19.21 -14.40 -4.17
C ARG A 171 -19.07 -13.58 -2.90
N MET A 172 -19.76 -12.45 -2.83
CA MET A 172 -20.75 -12.20 -1.78
C MET A 172 -21.86 -11.31 -2.33
N GLY A 173 -23.10 -11.69 -2.04
CA GLY A 173 -24.28 -10.94 -2.44
C GLY A 173 -24.55 -9.87 -1.41
N THR A 174 -24.59 -8.61 -1.85
CA THR A 174 -25.57 -7.55 -1.51
C THR A 174 -24.97 -6.17 -1.79
N ARG A 175 -25.21 -5.57 -2.97
CA ARG A 175 -24.80 -4.17 -3.29
C ARG A 175 -23.37 -3.79 -2.84
N GLU A 176 -22.40 -4.67 -3.06
CA GLU A 176 -21.05 -4.48 -2.52
C GLU A 176 -20.25 -3.50 -3.39
N TRP A 177 -19.80 -2.40 -2.77
CA TRP A 177 -18.69 -1.62 -3.31
C TRP A 177 -17.43 -2.47 -3.18
N ILE A 178 -16.72 -2.70 -4.29
CA ILE A 178 -15.41 -3.34 -4.25
C ILE A 178 -14.39 -2.24 -3.97
N ALA A 179 -13.79 -2.28 -2.79
CA ALA A 179 -12.68 -1.40 -2.46
C ALA A 179 -11.36 -2.10 -2.79
N GLU A 180 -10.47 -1.42 -3.52
CA GLU A 180 -9.06 -1.82 -3.60
C GLU A 180 -8.25 -0.86 -2.74
N VAL A 181 -7.94 -1.31 -1.53
CA VAL A 181 -7.41 -0.47 -0.47
C VAL A 181 -5.88 -0.57 -0.48
N VAL A 182 -5.19 0.48 -0.92
CA VAL A 182 -3.71 0.50 -1.04
C VAL A 182 -3.06 1.62 -0.18
N ASP A 183 -3.82 2.38 0.62
CA ASP A 183 -3.33 3.12 1.81
C ASP A 183 -4.41 3.03 2.92
N ASP A 184 -4.06 3.27 4.21
CA ASP A 184 -4.87 3.10 5.45
C ASP A 184 -6.35 2.67 5.30
N TYR A 185 -6.70 1.58 6.00
CA TYR A 185 -8.04 0.98 5.97
C TYR A 185 -9.03 2.01 6.53
N ILE A 186 -9.81 2.67 5.68
CA ILE A 186 -10.94 3.52 6.08
C ILE A 186 -12.09 2.57 6.44
N GLU A 187 -12.08 2.03 7.66
CA GLU A 187 -13.19 1.17 8.15
C GLU A 187 -14.38 2.02 8.60
N GLU A 188 -14.14 3.28 8.97
CA GLU A 188 -15.17 4.17 9.50
C GLU A 188 -15.37 5.40 8.60
N VAL A 189 -16.65 5.68 8.32
CA VAL A 189 -17.14 6.87 7.60
C VAL A 189 -16.61 8.19 8.18
N ALA A 190 -16.06 8.17 9.41
CA ALA A 190 -15.40 9.29 10.07
C ALA A 190 -14.13 9.78 9.33
N ASP A 191 -13.34 8.89 8.74
CA ASP A 191 -12.07 9.26 8.06
C ASP A 191 -12.27 9.78 6.63
N MET A 192 -13.43 9.52 5.98
CA MET A 192 -13.74 10.07 4.65
C MET A 192 -13.79 11.60 4.61
N ASN A 193 -13.98 12.25 5.77
CA ASN A 193 -14.00 13.70 5.87
C ASN A 193 -12.60 14.33 5.71
N ASP A 194 -11.55 13.53 5.80
CA ASP A 194 -10.17 13.97 5.53
C ASP A 194 -9.71 13.68 4.11
N TYR A 195 -10.63 13.27 3.22
CA TYR A 195 -10.32 13.01 1.82
C TYR A 195 -11.18 13.84 0.86
N ALA A 196 -10.50 14.39 -0.14
CA ALA A 196 -11.10 14.90 -1.36
C ALA A 196 -11.44 13.72 -2.28
N ARG A 197 -12.67 13.66 -2.80
CA ARG A 197 -13.17 12.53 -3.58
C ARG A 197 -13.42 12.88 -5.03
N TRP A 198 -12.73 12.21 -5.93
CA TRP A 198 -12.96 12.22 -7.36
C TRP A 198 -13.98 11.16 -7.73
N LEU A 199 -14.95 11.52 -8.57
CA LEU A 199 -15.98 10.63 -9.05
C LEU A 199 -15.88 10.47 -10.56
N MET A 200 -15.53 9.27 -11.03
CA MET A 200 -15.63 8.89 -12.44
C MET A 200 -16.85 8.00 -12.66
N LYS A 201 -17.67 8.40 -13.63
CA LYS A 201 -18.87 7.66 -14.04
C LYS A 201 -18.68 7.05 -15.42
N PHE A 202 -19.09 5.80 -15.55
CA PHE A 202 -18.95 4.97 -16.73
C PHE A 202 -20.35 4.56 -17.19
N PRO A 203 -20.86 5.12 -18.32
CA PRO A 203 -22.18 4.77 -18.84
C PRO A 203 -22.34 3.27 -19.09
N LYS A 204 -23.59 2.80 -19.09
CA LYS A 204 -23.92 1.39 -19.43
C LYS A 204 -23.30 1.02 -20.79
N GLY A 205 -22.66 -0.15 -20.85
CA GLY A 205 -21.97 -0.65 -22.05
C GLY A 205 -20.57 -0.11 -22.27
N THR A 206 -20.06 0.75 -21.38
CA THR A 206 -18.64 1.18 -21.42
C THR A 206 -17.73 0.23 -20.64
N LEU A 207 -16.43 0.33 -20.89
CA LEU A 207 -15.37 -0.51 -20.32
C LEU A 207 -15.08 -0.19 -18.84
N HIS A 208 -16.12 -0.11 -17.99
CA HIS A 208 -15.99 0.15 -16.56
C HIS A 208 -15.02 -0.83 -15.88
N ASP A 209 -15.19 -2.13 -16.13
CA ASP A 209 -14.37 -3.15 -15.49
C ASP A 209 -12.92 -3.07 -15.99
N SER A 210 -12.70 -2.77 -17.27
CA SER A 210 -11.35 -2.55 -17.79
C SER A 210 -10.71 -1.27 -17.22
N ALA A 211 -11.50 -0.20 -17.03
CA ALA A 211 -11.03 1.03 -16.40
C ALA A 211 -10.67 0.80 -14.93
N TRP A 212 -11.45 0.00 -14.20
CA TRP A 212 -11.14 -0.42 -12.84
C TRP A 212 -9.84 -1.23 -12.80
N VAL A 213 -9.73 -2.30 -13.58
CA VAL A 213 -8.50 -3.11 -13.65
C VAL A 213 -7.27 -2.26 -13.99
N ARG A 214 -7.41 -1.29 -14.90
CA ARG A 214 -6.34 -0.35 -15.24
C ARG A 214 -6.00 0.58 -14.08
N ALA A 215 -7.00 1.17 -13.41
CA ALA A 215 -6.80 2.01 -12.23
C ALA A 215 -6.05 1.27 -11.13
N CYS A 216 -6.47 0.05 -10.83
CA CYS A 216 -5.82 -0.85 -9.89
C CYS A 216 -4.33 -1.09 -10.22
N ARG A 217 -4.01 -1.33 -11.50
CA ARG A 217 -2.61 -1.49 -11.95
C ARG A 217 -1.79 -0.22 -11.75
N LEU A 218 -2.31 0.92 -12.17
CA LEU A 218 -1.64 2.22 -12.07
C LEU A 218 -1.47 2.66 -10.61
N TYR A 219 -2.44 2.35 -9.76
CA TYR A 219 -2.40 2.70 -8.35
C TYR A 219 -1.32 1.89 -7.64
N ARG A 220 -1.26 0.57 -7.87
CA ARG A 220 -0.22 -0.31 -7.31
C ARG A 220 1.18 0.01 -7.82
N SER A 221 1.32 0.51 -9.06
CA SER A 221 2.62 0.95 -9.58
C SER A 221 3.06 2.33 -9.05
N GLY A 222 2.20 3.03 -8.31
CA GLY A 222 2.45 4.38 -7.82
C GLY A 222 2.33 5.45 -8.90
N GLU A 223 1.74 5.14 -10.05
CA GLU A 223 1.56 6.08 -11.16
C GLU A 223 0.34 6.98 -11.02
N LEU A 224 -0.62 6.61 -10.15
CA LEU A 224 -1.72 7.48 -9.73
C LEU A 224 -1.25 8.37 -8.58
N GLU A 225 -0.66 9.50 -8.93
CA GLU A 225 -0.12 10.47 -7.98
C GLU A 225 -1.22 11.07 -7.11
N ASP A 226 -0.93 11.27 -5.82
CA ASP A 226 -1.84 11.88 -4.84
C ASP A 226 -3.20 11.16 -4.64
N VAL A 227 -3.35 9.94 -5.17
CA VAL A 227 -4.43 9.02 -4.83
C VAL A 227 -4.01 8.21 -3.61
N ALA A 228 -4.85 8.20 -2.58
CA ALA A 228 -4.63 7.45 -1.34
C ALA A 228 -5.59 6.26 -1.19
N TYR A 229 -6.69 6.23 -1.95
CA TYR A 229 -7.65 5.14 -1.89
C TYR A 229 -8.51 5.12 -3.16
N MET A 230 -8.97 3.92 -3.55
CA MET A 230 -9.92 3.77 -4.64
C MET A 230 -11.01 2.75 -4.29
N GLN A 231 -12.22 2.99 -4.80
CA GLN A 231 -13.30 2.00 -4.75
C GLN A 231 -14.10 2.04 -6.04
N THR A 232 -14.74 0.91 -6.38
CA THR A 232 -15.63 0.81 -7.51
C THR A 232 -16.97 0.22 -7.11
N SER A 233 -18.03 0.58 -7.82
CA SER A 233 -19.33 -0.09 -7.70
C SER A 233 -19.32 -1.40 -8.47
N THR A 234 -19.87 -2.48 -7.91
CA THR A 234 -20.20 -3.66 -8.72
C THR A 234 -21.32 -3.29 -9.69
N ALA A 235 -21.06 -3.40 -11.00
CA ALA A 235 -22.09 -3.23 -12.03
C ALA A 235 -23.06 -4.42 -12.13
N LYS A 236 -23.20 -5.23 -11.07
CA LYS A 236 -24.06 -6.42 -11.10
C LYS A 236 -25.49 -6.01 -10.79
N ALA A 237 -26.38 -6.27 -11.75
CA ALA A 237 -27.81 -6.10 -11.55
C ALA A 237 -28.29 -6.99 -10.39
N VAL A 238 -29.25 -6.51 -9.61
CA VAL A 238 -29.99 -7.39 -8.69
C VAL A 238 -30.67 -8.46 -9.56
N PRO A 239 -30.63 -9.76 -9.20
CA PRO A 239 -31.28 -10.81 -9.98
C PRO A 239 -32.73 -10.43 -10.32
N GLY A 240 -33.09 -10.51 -11.60
CA GLY A 240 -34.43 -10.14 -12.10
C GLY A 240 -34.69 -8.65 -12.30
N LYS A 241 -33.69 -7.77 -12.14
CA LYS A 241 -33.81 -6.33 -12.46
C LYS A 241 -32.77 -5.94 -13.51
N GLU A 242 -33.19 -5.09 -14.45
CA GLU A 242 -32.25 -4.50 -15.40
C GLU A 242 -31.29 -3.54 -14.68
N ASN A 243 -29.98 -3.64 -14.95
CA ASN A 243 -29.03 -2.68 -14.39
C ASN A 243 -29.10 -1.37 -15.17
N THR A 244 -29.74 -0.37 -14.57
CA THR A 244 -29.86 0.98 -15.12
C THR A 244 -28.81 1.95 -14.56
N LYS A 245 -27.92 1.49 -13.67
CA LYS A 245 -26.94 2.35 -13.02
C LYS A 245 -25.63 2.40 -13.80
N GLU A 246 -25.06 3.58 -13.88
CA GLU A 246 -23.70 3.80 -14.36
C GLU A 246 -22.71 3.12 -13.42
N GLY A 247 -21.65 2.53 -13.99
CA GLY A 247 -20.50 2.08 -13.21
C GLY A 247 -19.76 3.29 -12.64
N VAL A 248 -19.24 3.18 -11.43
CA VAL A 248 -18.62 4.30 -10.73
C VAL A 248 -17.30 3.86 -10.13
N ILE A 249 -16.25 4.64 -10.37
CA ILE A 249 -14.98 4.55 -9.64
C ILE A 249 -14.79 5.84 -8.84
N PHE A 250 -14.54 5.70 -7.54
CA PHE A 250 -14.10 6.78 -6.68
C PHE A 250 -12.60 6.70 -6.47
N PHE A 251 -11.95 7.86 -6.50
CA PHE A 251 -10.57 8.03 -6.09
C PHE A 251 -10.54 9.04 -4.94
N CYS A 252 -9.89 8.71 -3.85
CA CYS A 252 -9.75 9.58 -2.70
C CYS A 252 -8.32 10.10 -2.65
N SER A 253 -8.19 11.42 -2.67
CA SER A 253 -6.96 12.15 -2.37
C SER A 253 -7.06 12.75 -0.98
N ARG A 254 -5.94 12.99 -0.30
CA ARG A 254 -5.99 13.63 1.01
C ARG A 254 -6.54 15.05 0.90
N ASP A 255 -7.38 15.45 1.83
CA ASP A 255 -8.05 16.76 1.81
C ASP A 255 -7.14 17.90 2.29
N ASN A 256 -5.91 17.60 2.71
CA ASN A 256 -4.89 18.62 3.03
C ASN A 256 -4.07 19.06 1.81
N LEU A 257 -4.34 18.51 0.61
CA LEU A 257 -3.68 18.94 -0.61
C LEU A 257 -4.12 20.35 -1.01
N SER A 258 -3.20 21.14 -1.55
CA SER A 258 -3.55 22.42 -2.18
C SER A 258 -4.48 22.18 -3.37
N GLN A 259 -5.28 23.19 -3.73
CA GLN A 259 -6.14 23.12 -4.89
C GLN A 259 -5.37 22.78 -6.18
N SER A 260 -4.14 23.30 -6.34
CA SER A 260 -3.27 22.99 -7.47
C SER A 260 -2.87 21.51 -7.53
N LYS A 261 -2.55 20.89 -6.38
CA LYS A 261 -2.25 19.45 -6.30
C LYS A 261 -3.48 18.60 -6.59
N LEU A 262 -4.65 18.99 -6.08
CA LEU A 262 -5.91 18.33 -6.42
C LEU A 262 -6.17 18.41 -7.93
N GLN A 263 -6.05 19.58 -8.55
CA GLN A 263 -6.17 19.71 -10.01
C GLN A 263 -5.19 18.81 -10.77
N GLN A 264 -3.94 18.71 -10.29
CA GLN A 264 -2.94 17.83 -10.89
C GLN A 264 -3.30 16.34 -10.74
N CYS A 265 -3.80 15.92 -9.58
CA CYS A 265 -4.36 14.59 -9.36
C CYS A 265 -5.49 14.28 -10.35
N GLY A 266 -6.46 15.20 -10.49
CA GLY A 266 -7.54 15.07 -11.46
C GLY A 266 -7.04 14.90 -12.91
N LYS A 267 -6.05 15.69 -13.32
CA LYS A 267 -5.41 15.56 -14.65
C LYS A 267 -4.68 14.22 -14.81
N ASN A 268 -3.94 13.79 -13.79
CA ASN A 268 -3.25 12.50 -13.79
C ASN A 268 -4.25 11.35 -13.97
N LEU A 269 -5.36 11.35 -13.21
CA LEU A 269 -6.43 10.36 -13.35
C LEU A 269 -7.00 10.32 -14.77
N VAL A 270 -7.34 11.48 -15.33
CA VAL A 270 -7.93 11.59 -16.69
C VAL A 270 -6.97 11.07 -17.75
N GLN A 271 -5.70 11.50 -17.70
CA GLN A 271 -4.69 11.09 -18.67
C GLN A 271 -4.36 9.60 -18.54
N LYS A 272 -4.10 9.12 -17.31
CA LYS A 272 -3.67 7.74 -17.07
C LYS A 272 -4.77 6.73 -17.34
N LEU A 273 -6.04 7.10 -17.17
CA LEU A 273 -7.19 6.23 -17.45
C LEU A 273 -7.83 6.47 -18.83
N ASN A 274 -7.34 7.47 -19.59
CA ASN A 274 -7.97 7.91 -20.84
C ASN A 274 -9.47 8.15 -20.67
N TYR A 275 -9.84 8.87 -19.59
CA TYR A 275 -11.23 9.04 -19.18
C TYR A 275 -11.92 10.17 -19.95
N SER A 276 -13.16 9.92 -20.36
CA SER A 276 -14.08 10.89 -20.96
C SER A 276 -15.43 10.83 -20.26
N SER A 277 -16.17 11.94 -20.26
CA SER A 277 -17.45 12.09 -19.56
C SER A 277 -18.45 12.82 -20.44
N ARG A 278 -19.73 12.44 -20.38
CA ARG A 278 -20.82 13.18 -21.07
C ARG A 278 -20.93 14.63 -20.62
N GLN A 279 -20.52 14.93 -19.40
CA GLN A 279 -20.58 16.28 -18.83
C GLN A 279 -19.34 17.11 -19.21
N GLY A 280 -18.31 16.50 -19.81
CA GLY A 280 -17.05 17.19 -20.12
C GLY A 280 -16.24 17.58 -18.87
N GLU A 281 -16.58 17.01 -17.71
CA GLU A 281 -15.93 17.32 -16.44
C GLU A 281 -15.84 16.10 -15.51
N ILE A 282 -14.81 16.14 -14.65
CA ILE A 282 -14.69 15.27 -13.47
C ILE A 282 -14.78 16.14 -12.21
N THR A 283 -15.63 15.70 -11.28
CA THR A 283 -15.91 16.45 -10.05
C THR A 283 -15.05 15.93 -8.91
N CYS A 284 -14.57 16.87 -8.08
CA CYS A 284 -13.89 16.57 -6.83
C CYS A 284 -14.71 17.16 -5.68
N ARG A 285 -14.98 16.35 -4.66
CA ARG A 285 -15.66 16.80 -3.44
C ARG A 285 -14.66 16.84 -2.28
N SER A 286 -14.32 18.04 -1.82
CA SER A 286 -13.54 18.28 -0.61
C SER A 286 -14.48 18.60 0.55
N TYR A 287 -14.16 18.08 1.75
CA TYR A 287 -14.94 18.35 2.95
C TYR A 287 -14.46 19.62 3.66
N LYS A 288 -13.17 19.95 3.56
CA LYS A 288 -12.57 21.18 4.10
C LYS A 288 -13.00 22.44 3.38
N THR A 289 -13.35 22.38 2.10
CA THR A 289 -13.85 23.55 1.34
C THR A 289 -15.36 23.78 1.48
N GLY A 290 -16.03 23.14 2.46
CA GLY A 290 -17.45 23.41 2.76
C GLY A 290 -18.47 22.49 2.07
N ARG A 291 -18.14 21.20 1.87
CA ARG A 291 -19.01 20.17 1.24
C ARG A 291 -19.45 20.46 -0.20
N THR A 292 -18.92 21.49 -0.84
CA THR A 292 -19.22 21.84 -2.24
C THR A 292 -18.44 20.93 -3.19
N CYS A 293 -19.13 20.36 -4.18
CA CYS A 293 -18.45 19.72 -5.31
C CYS A 293 -17.83 20.82 -6.15
N ALA A 294 -16.52 20.77 -6.36
CA ALA A 294 -15.81 21.67 -7.25
C ALA A 294 -15.45 20.93 -8.54
N VAL A 295 -15.74 21.55 -9.68
CA VAL A 295 -15.22 21.12 -10.97
C VAL A 295 -13.77 21.57 -11.04
N LEU A 296 -12.85 20.62 -10.86
CA LEU A 296 -11.43 20.92 -10.83
C LEU A 296 -10.72 20.51 -12.13
N CYS A 297 -11.32 19.63 -12.95
CA CYS A 297 -10.73 19.21 -14.21
C CYS A 297 -11.81 18.99 -15.28
N ARG A 298 -11.58 19.59 -16.46
CA ARG A 298 -12.36 19.32 -17.68
C ARG A 298 -11.83 18.05 -18.35
N VAL A 299 -12.71 17.31 -19.02
CA VAL A 299 -12.39 16.07 -19.73
C VAL A 299 -13.04 16.06 -21.12
N PRO A 300 -12.55 15.25 -22.06
CA PRO A 300 -13.20 15.07 -23.35
C PRO A 300 -14.65 14.62 -23.19
N THR A 301 -15.54 15.16 -24.03
CA THR A 301 -16.94 14.76 -24.07
C THR A 301 -17.10 13.43 -24.80
N LEU A 302 -17.91 12.53 -24.27
CA LEU A 302 -18.35 11.34 -25.01
C LEU A 302 -19.33 11.78 -26.09
N GLU A 303 -18.96 11.60 -27.35
CA GLU A 303 -19.87 11.73 -28.51
C GLU A 303 -20.95 10.64 -28.52
#